data_AF-A0A1C0B695-F1
#
_entry.id   AF-A0A1C0B695-F1
#
_cell.length_a   1.000
_cell.length_b   1.000
_cell.length_c   1.000
_cell.angle_alpha   90.00
_cell.angle_beta   90.00
_cell.angle_gamma   90.00
#
_symmetry.space_group_name_H-M   'P 1'
#
loop_
_entity.id
_entity.type
_entity.pdbx_description
1 polymer ?
#
loop_
_entity_poly.entity_id
_entity_poly.type
_entity_poly.pdbx_seq_one_letter_code
_entity_poly.pdbx_strand_id
1 'polypeptide(L)'
;MSKQLELKALIENVVLDDIDDYIDELLELIASKKDDADTKEELENMQEMKKEFKQLLEDIENDEVDDEEAIELIEEINEMIEEANS
;
A
#
# COMPACT_ATOMS: atom_id res chain seq x y z
N MET A 1 15.07 7.80 -15.45
CA MET A 1 13.96 8.00 -14.50
C MET A 1 14.61 8.08 -13.14
N SER A 2 14.26 9.04 -12.28
CA SER A 2 14.76 9.01 -10.89
C SER A 2 14.14 7.82 -10.17
N LYS A 3 14.79 7.34 -9.11
CA LYS A 3 14.28 6.22 -8.33
C LYS A 3 13.05 6.62 -7.53
N GLN A 4 12.98 7.87 -7.09
CA GLN A 4 11.76 8.51 -6.58
C GLN A 4 10.54 8.31 -7.51
N LEU A 5 10.70 8.52 -8.83
CA LEU A 5 9.60 8.37 -9.80
C LEU A 5 9.21 6.91 -10.03
N GLU A 6 10.17 5.99 -9.90
CA GLU A 6 9.92 4.55 -9.98
C GLU A 6 9.16 4.07 -8.75
N LEU A 7 9.59 4.48 -7.55
CA LEU A 7 8.92 4.21 -6.28
C LEU A 7 7.48 4.77 -6.29
N LYS A 8 7.32 6.03 -6.69
CA LYS A 8 5.99 6.65 -6.82
C LYS A 8 5.09 5.85 -7.75
N ALA A 9 5.59 5.44 -8.91
CA ALA A 9 4.80 4.65 -9.86
C ALA A 9 4.44 3.26 -9.32
N LEU A 10 5.34 2.61 -8.58
CA LEU A 10 5.09 1.33 -7.91
C LEU A 10 3.98 1.46 -6.86
N ILE A 11 4.06 2.48 -6.01
CA ILE A 11 3.05 2.71 -4.98
C ILE A 11 1.69 3.05 -5.61
N GLU A 12 1.64 3.98 -6.56
CA GLU A 12 0.37 4.47 -7.13
C GLU A 12 -0.36 3.45 -8.01
N ASN A 13 0.36 2.65 -8.81
CA ASN A 13 -0.25 1.80 -9.84
C ASN A 13 -0.23 0.31 -9.50
N VAL A 14 0.32 -0.07 -8.35
CA VAL A 14 0.38 -1.46 -7.90
C VAL A 14 -0.09 -1.53 -6.46
N VAL A 15 0.68 -1.00 -5.52
CA VAL A 15 0.43 -1.20 -4.09
C VAL A 15 -0.91 -0.62 -3.64
N LEU A 16 -1.21 0.62 -4.02
CA LEU A 16 -2.47 1.26 -3.62
C LEU A 16 -3.68 0.63 -4.30
N ASP A 17 -3.53 0.14 -5.54
CA ASP A 17 -4.61 -0.55 -6.26
C ASP A 17 -4.92 -1.89 -5.56
N ASP A 18 -3.90 -2.67 -5.21
CA ASP A 18 -4.07 -3.94 -4.49
C ASP A 18 -4.71 -3.74 -3.10
N ILE A 19 -4.28 -2.70 -2.36
CA ILE A 19 -4.89 -2.35 -1.07
C ILE A 19 -6.35 -1.93 -1.25
N ASP A 20 -6.67 -1.17 -2.29
CA ASP A 20 -8.02 -0.68 -2.54
C ASP A 20 -8.97 -1.83 -2.91
N ASP A 21 -8.52 -2.76 -3.74
CA ASP A 21 -9.27 -3.98 -4.06
C ASP A 21 -9.56 -4.80 -2.79
N TYR A 22 -8.57 -4.99 -1.91
CA TYR A 22 -8.78 -5.74 -0.67
C TYR A 22 -9.69 -5.01 0.33
N ILE A 23 -9.57 -3.68 0.45
CA ILE A 23 -10.49 -2.86 1.25
C ILE A 23 -11.92 -3.01 0.75
N ASP A 24 -12.14 -2.99 -0.56
CA ASP A 24 -13.46 -3.15 -1.15
C ASP A 24 -14.05 -4.54 -0.88
N GLU A 25 -13.24 -5.60 -0.93
CA GLU A 25 -13.66 -6.96 -0.54
C GLU A 25 -14.11 -7.01 0.94
N LEU A 26 -13.33 -6.44 1.85
CA LEU A 26 -13.66 -6.38 3.29
C LEU A 26 -14.95 -5.57 3.52
N LEU A 27 -15.12 -4.45 2.82
CA LEU A 27 -16.35 -3.66 2.88
C LEU A 27 -17.56 -4.42 2.34
N GLU A 28 -17.40 -5.24 1.29
CA GLU A 28 -18.46 -6.11 0.77
C GLU A 28 -18.86 -7.18 1.80
N LEU A 29 -17.88 -7.80 2.47
CA LEU A 29 -18.13 -8.76 3.55
C LEU A 29 -18.96 -8.15 4.68
N ILE A 30 -18.58 -6.95 5.12
CA ILE A 30 -19.32 -6.16 6.12
C ILE A 30 -20.72 -5.80 5.65
N ALA A 31 -20.87 -5.34 4.41
CA ALA A 31 -22.17 -5.00 3.84
C ALA A 31 -23.09 -6.23 3.74
N SER A 32 -22.51 -7.41 3.47
CA SER A 32 -23.23 -8.67 3.38
C SER A 32 -23.60 -9.28 4.75
N LYS A 33 -23.17 -8.67 5.85
CA LYS A 33 -23.31 -9.17 7.24
C LYS A 33 -22.71 -10.56 7.45
N LYS A 34 -21.69 -10.88 6.66
CA LYS A 34 -20.86 -12.08 6.82
C LYS A 34 -19.55 -11.78 7.53
N ASP A 35 -19.41 -10.56 8.03
CA ASP A 35 -18.28 -10.08 8.80
C ASP A 35 -18.30 -10.58 10.25
N ASP A 36 -17.12 -10.59 10.84
CA ASP A 36 -16.87 -10.78 12.27
C ASP A 36 -16.06 -9.59 12.83
N ALA A 37 -15.51 -9.75 14.04
CA ALA A 37 -14.62 -8.74 14.62
C ALA A 37 -13.30 -8.65 13.85
N ASP A 38 -12.79 -9.79 13.39
CA ASP A 38 -11.51 -9.91 12.69
C ASP A 38 -11.57 -9.20 11.33
N THR A 39 -12.69 -9.31 10.60
CA THR A 39 -12.93 -8.57 9.34
C THR A 39 -12.83 -7.06 9.51
N LYS A 40 -13.30 -6.53 10.65
CA LYS A 40 -13.23 -5.08 10.93
C LYS A 40 -11.82 -4.64 11.31
N GLU A 41 -11.12 -5.47 12.08
CA GLU A 41 -9.72 -5.22 12.44
C GLU A 41 -8.84 -5.23 11.19
N GLU A 42 -9.03 -6.19 10.28
CA GLU A 42 -8.34 -6.23 9.00
C GLU A 42 -8.64 -4.98 8.16
N LEU A 43 -9.90 -4.53 8.10
CA LEU A 43 -10.25 -3.30 7.38
C LEU A 43 -9.53 -2.08 7.96
N GLU A 44 -9.46 -1.95 9.28
CA GLU A 44 -8.74 -0.86 9.95
C GLU A 44 -7.24 -0.92 9.62
N ASN A 45 -6.63 -2.11 9.68
CA ASN A 45 -5.22 -2.32 9.33
C ASN A 45 -4.92 -1.93 7.88
N MET A 46 -5.79 -2.31 6.93
CA MET A 46 -5.59 -1.98 5.51
C MET A 46 -5.77 -0.48 5.24
N GLN A 47 -6.71 0.17 5.93
CA GLN A 47 -6.89 1.63 5.84
C GLN A 47 -5.69 2.38 6.42
N GLU A 48 -5.07 1.85 7.48
CA GLU A 48 -3.84 2.40 8.05
C GLU A 48 -2.66 2.24 7.08
N MET A 49 -2.46 1.05 6.53
CA MET A 49 -1.42 0.78 5.51
C MET A 49 -1.58 1.71 4.29
N LYS A 50 -2.80 1.88 3.78
CA LYS A 50 -3.10 2.83 2.70
C LYS A 50 -2.64 4.24 3.04
N LYS A 51 -2.87 4.67 4.28
CA LYS A 51 -2.50 6.00 4.76
C LYS A 51 -0.98 6.15 4.83
N GLU A 52 -0.26 5.14 5.28
CA GLU A 52 1.20 5.13 5.32
C GLU A 52 1.79 5.28 3.92
N PHE A 53 1.30 4.53 2.93
CA PHE A 53 1.76 4.68 1.54
C PHE A 53 1.42 6.05 0.95
N LYS A 54 0.28 6.65 1.31
CA LYS A 54 -0.04 8.02 0.89
C LYS A 54 0.88 9.05 1.54
N GLN A 55 1.27 8.86 2.79
CA GLN A 55 2.27 9.72 3.43
C GLN A 55 3.61 9.59 2.71
N LEU A 56 4.04 8.38 2.38
CA LEU A 56 5.27 8.16 1.63
C LEU A 56 5.25 8.85 0.25
N LEU A 57 4.10 8.86 -0.44
CA LEU A 57 3.94 9.62 -1.68
C LEU A 57 4.09 11.14 -1.47
N GLU A 58 3.53 11.69 -0.39
CA GLU A 58 3.72 13.10 -0.05
C GLU A 58 5.20 13.40 0.25
N ASP A 59 5.89 12.51 0.96
CA ASP A 59 7.31 12.66 1.29
C ASP A 59 8.18 12.64 0.01
N ILE A 60 7.86 11.78 -0.96
CA ILE A 60 8.49 11.78 -2.29
C ILE A 60 8.24 13.10 -3.04
N GLU A 61 7.01 13.62 -2.99
CA GLU A 61 6.66 14.88 -3.66
C GLU A 61 7.33 16.11 -3.02
N ASN A 62 7.65 16.04 -1.74
CA ASN A 62 8.32 17.10 -0.98
C ASN A 62 9.86 17.00 -1.05
N ASP A 63 10.42 16.10 -1.87
CA ASP A 63 11.85 15.78 -1.93
C ASP A 63 12.43 15.34 -0.56
N GLU A 64 11.59 14.73 0.29
CA GLU A 64 11.97 14.20 1.61
C GLU A 64 12.46 12.75 1.56
N VAL A 65 12.33 12.10 0.41
CA VAL A 65 12.87 10.77 0.10
C VAL A 65 13.89 10.93 -1.03
N ASP A 66 15.14 10.58 -0.80
CA ASP A 66 16.17 10.63 -1.85
C ASP A 66 16.21 9.36 -2.73
N ASP A 67 17.08 9.34 -3.74
CA ASP A 67 17.19 8.20 -4.66
C ASP A 67 17.79 6.94 -3.99
N GLU A 68 18.58 7.06 -2.91
CA GLU A 68 19.12 5.92 -2.17
C GLU A 68 18.03 5.30 -1.30
N GLU A 69 17.30 6.13 -0.53
CA GLU A 69 16.14 5.72 0.25
C GLU A 69 15.05 5.10 -0.64
N ALA A 70 14.81 5.68 -1.82
CA ALA A 70 13.84 5.15 -2.76
C ALA A 70 14.22 3.75 -3.29
N ILE A 71 15.51 3.43 -3.41
CA ILE A 71 15.95 2.09 -3.82
C ILE A 71 15.61 1.07 -2.74
N GLU A 72 15.94 1.37 -1.48
CA GLU A 72 15.67 0.48 -0.34
C GLU A 72 14.16 0.21 -0.22
N LEU A 73 13.34 1.26 -0.31
CA LEU A 73 11.88 1.13 -0.27
C LEU A 73 11.32 0.32 -1.45
N ILE A 74 11.87 0.47 -2.66
CA ILE A 74 11.47 -0.35 -3.82
C ILE A 74 11.79 -1.82 -3.56
N GLU A 75 12.97 -2.13 -3.02
CA GLU A 75 13.37 -3.50 -2.71
C GLU A 75 12.44 -4.11 -1.65
N GLU A 76 12.19 -3.40 -0.55
CA GLU A 76 11.28 -3.84 0.52
C GLU A 76 9.85 -4.09 0.00
N ILE A 77 9.30 -3.16 -0.79
CA ILE A 77 7.95 -3.31 -1.36
C ILE A 77 7.88 -4.51 -2.30
N ASN A 78 8.89 -4.72 -3.14
CA ASN A 78 8.91 -5.87 -4.04
C ASN A 78 8.99 -7.20 -3.27
N GLU A 79 9.76 -7.27 -2.19
CA GLU A 79 9.79 -8.45 -1.31
C GLU A 79 8.41 -8.73 -0.71
N MET A 80 7.71 -7.69 -0.22
CA MET A 80 6.33 -7.84 0.28
C MET A 80 5.36 -8.35 -0.79
N ILE A 81 5.45 -7.83 -2.02
CA ILE A 81 4.61 -8.26 -3.16
C ILE A 81 4.92 -9.71 -3.54
N GLU A 82 6.19 -10.10 -3.57
CA GLU A 82 6.59 -11.48 -3.86
C GLU A 82 6.06 -12.45 -2.80
N GLU A 83 6.14 -12.08 -1.51
CA GLU A 83 5.61 -12.89 -0.42
C GLU A 83 4.08 -13.04 -0.51
N ALA A 84 3.36 -11.96 -0.80
CA ALA A 84 1.89 -11.98 -0.95
C ALA A 84 1.41 -12.84 -2.14
N ASN A 85 2.24 -12.97 -3.19
CA ASN A 85 1.93 -13.73 -4.40
C ASN A 85 2.52 -15.15 -4.44
N SER A 86 3.25 -15.56 -3.40
CA SER A 86 3.93 -16.87 -3.31
C SER A 86 3.04 -18.01 -2.77
#